data_AF-A0A9X9A1E0-F1
#
_entry.id   AF-A0A9X9A1E0-F1
#
_cell.length_a   1.000
_cell.length_b   1.000
_cell.length_c   1.000
_cell.angle_alpha   90.00
_cell.angle_beta   90.00
_cell.angle_gamma   90.00
#
_symmetry.space_group_name_H-M   'P 1'
#
loop_
_entity.id
_entity.type
_entity.pdbx_description
1 polymer ?
#
loop_
_entity_poly.entity_id
_entity_poly.type
_entity_poly.pdbx_seq_one_letter_code
_entity_poly.pdbx_strand_id
1 'polypeptide(L)'
;MYTAGMPVHNGGKFLQTLQELIRECRSNDIPVIYIQHNGPKDHPLEKGTDGWRIHAAIAPQEGDNIVEKTTPDSFHNTNLCEVLQEKGIEHVILSGM
;
A
#
# COMPACT_ATOMS: atom_id res chain seq x y z
N MET A 1 4.10 11.58 18.68
CA MET A 1 2.89 10.75 18.64
C MET A 1 2.18 11.08 17.34
N TYR A 2 2.02 10.12 16.41
CA TYR A 2 1.23 10.35 15.20
C TYR A 2 -0.23 10.50 15.63
N THR A 3 -0.86 11.63 15.29
CA THR A 3 -2.28 11.85 15.57
C THR A 3 -3.05 11.48 14.32
N ALA A 4 -3.78 10.37 14.37
CA ALA A 4 -4.66 9.99 13.29
C ALA A 4 -5.72 11.09 13.06
N GLY A 5 -6.00 11.42 11.80
CA GLY A 5 -6.99 12.43 11.41
C GLY A 5 -6.42 13.76 10.91
N MET A 6 -5.11 13.99 10.99
CA MET A 6 -4.50 15.10 10.25
C MET A 6 -4.34 14.73 8.77
N PRO A 7 -4.67 15.64 7.84
CA PRO A 7 -4.46 15.39 6.42
C PRO A 7 -2.97 15.21 6.13
N VAL A 8 -2.67 14.30 5.22
CA VAL A 8 -1.33 14.10 4.69
C VAL A 8 -0.89 15.41 4.03
N HIS A 9 0.31 15.87 4.38
CA HIS A 9 0.89 17.06 3.77
C HIS A 9 0.98 16.87 2.25
N ASN A 10 0.44 17.83 1.47
CA ASN A 10 0.32 17.75 0.01
C ASN A 10 -0.42 16.50 -0.51
N GLY A 11 -1.40 15.98 0.24
CA GLY A 11 -2.11 14.74 -0.08
C GLY A 11 -2.66 14.65 -1.51
N GLY A 12 -3.17 15.75 -2.08
CA GLY A 12 -3.66 15.77 -3.47
C GLY A 12 -2.55 15.54 -4.51
N LYS A 13 -1.40 16.22 -4.35
CA LYS A 13 -0.24 16.03 -5.22
C LYS A 13 0.37 14.63 -5.03
N PHE A 14 0.46 14.18 -3.79
CA PHE A 14 0.95 12.84 -3.47
C PHE A 14 0.09 11.76 -4.15
N LEU A 15 -1.24 11.88 -4.06
CA LEU A 15 -2.17 10.96 -4.70
C LEU A 15 -2.02 10.98 -6.22
N GLN A 16 -1.86 12.17 -6.84
CA GLN A 16 -1.60 12.29 -8.27
C GLN A 16 -0.30 11.56 -8.67
N THR A 17 0.79 11.75 -7.92
CA THR A 17 2.06 11.06 -8.19
C THR A 17 1.92 9.55 -8.07
N LEU A 18 1.16 9.04 -7.09
CA LEU A 18 0.88 7.61 -6.99
C LEU A 18 0.10 7.08 -8.20
N GLN A 19 -0.91 7.82 -8.68
CA GLN A 19 -1.67 7.43 -9.86
C GLN A 19 -0.81 7.37 -11.12
N GLU A 20 0.09 8.34 -11.30
CA GLU A 20 1.04 8.37 -12.42
C GLU A 20 2.02 7.19 -12.34
N LEU A 21 2.61 6.93 -11.16
CA LEU A 21 3.52 5.81 -10.93
C LEU A 21 2.83 4.46 -11.20
N ILE A 22 1.63 4.24 -10.66
CA ILE A 22 0.88 2.99 -10.87
C ILE A 22 0.57 2.79 -12.36
N ARG A 23 0.18 3.86 -13.06
CA ARG A 23 -0.09 3.80 -14.51
C ARG A 23 1.17 3.42 -15.28
N GLU A 24 2.30 4.02 -14.95
CA GLU A 24 3.58 3.78 -15.61
C GLU A 24 4.11 2.36 -15.35
N CYS A 25 3.96 1.85 -14.13
CA CYS A 25 4.27 0.45 -13.82
C CYS A 25 3.42 -0.50 -14.68
N ARG A 26 2.10 -0.29 -14.71
CA ARG A 26 1.19 -1.14 -15.48
C ARG A 26 1.45 -1.09 -16.99
N SER A 27 1.81 0.07 -17.55
CA SER A 27 2.12 0.18 -18.99
C SER A 27 3.44 -0.49 -19.40
N ASN A 28 4.30 -0.80 -18.42
CA ASN A 28 5.58 -1.47 -18.63
C ASN A 28 5.60 -2.90 -18.05
N ASP A 29 4.42 -3.48 -17.78
CA ASP A 29 4.27 -4.82 -17.21
C ASP A 29 5.02 -5.02 -15.87
N ILE A 30 5.20 -3.93 -15.11
CA ILE A 30 5.81 -3.96 -13.78
C ILE A 30 4.72 -4.27 -12.74
N PRO A 31 4.84 -5.34 -11.94
CA PRO A 31 3.84 -5.70 -10.94
C PRO A 31 3.66 -4.61 -9.87
N VAL A 32 2.41 -4.33 -9.51
CA VAL A 32 2.06 -3.42 -8.40
C VAL A 32 1.65 -4.27 -7.18
N ILE A 33 2.35 -4.07 -6.07
CA ILE A 33 2.09 -4.75 -4.79
C ILE A 33 1.71 -3.69 -3.76
N TYR A 34 0.52 -3.84 -3.18
CA TYR A 34 0.02 -2.95 -2.14
C TYR A 34 0.39 -3.49 -0.76
N ILE A 35 0.81 -2.59 0.12
CA ILE A 35 0.98 -2.87 1.54
C ILE A 35 -0.13 -2.16 2.31
N GLN A 36 -0.89 -2.90 3.12
CA GLN A 36 -2.01 -2.35 3.87
C GLN A 36 -1.83 -2.61 5.37
N HIS A 37 -1.82 -1.54 6.18
CA HIS A 37 -1.62 -1.66 7.61
C HIS A 37 -2.94 -1.90 8.35
N ASN A 38 -2.98 -2.96 9.15
CA ASN A 38 -4.06 -3.30 10.05
C ASN A 38 -3.75 -2.73 11.44
N GLY A 39 -4.41 -1.63 11.78
CA GLY A 39 -4.35 -1.07 13.12
C GLY A 39 -5.02 -1.99 14.15
N PRO A 40 -4.71 -1.82 15.45
CA PRO A 40 -5.40 -2.54 16.51
C PRO A 40 -6.88 -2.14 16.57
N LYS A 41 -7.65 -2.87 17.38
CA LYS A 41 -9.06 -2.55 17.64
C LYS A 41 -9.23 -1.08 18.08
N ASP A 42 -10.30 -0.45 17.61
CA ASP A 42 -10.68 0.95 17.86
C ASP A 42 -9.68 1.98 17.28
N HIS A 43 -8.70 1.54 16.47
CA HIS A 43 -7.80 2.42 15.73
C HIS A 43 -8.46 2.92 14.43
N PRO A 44 -8.17 4.14 13.95
CA PRO A 44 -8.71 4.64 12.67
C PRO A 44 -8.32 3.82 11.42
N LEU A 45 -7.38 2.89 11.58
CA LEU A 45 -6.95 1.93 10.55
C LEU A 45 -7.31 0.49 10.94
N GLU A 46 -8.27 0.28 11.84
CA GLU A 46 -8.80 -1.05 12.15
C GLU A 46 -9.37 -1.67 10.87
N LYS A 47 -9.06 -2.95 10.65
CA LYS A 47 -9.47 -3.68 9.46
C LYS A 47 -10.99 -3.63 9.27
N GLY A 48 -11.42 -3.27 8.06
CA GLY A 48 -12.83 -3.15 7.68
C GLY A 48 -13.44 -1.76 7.86
N THR A 49 -12.78 -0.86 8.61
CA THR A 49 -13.23 0.54 8.73
C THR A 49 -13.01 1.33 7.44
N ASP A 50 -13.69 2.47 7.31
CA ASP A 50 -13.55 3.33 6.13
C ASP A 50 -12.14 3.91 6.00
N GLY A 51 -11.52 4.32 7.11
CA GLY A 51 -10.15 4.85 7.15
C GLY A 51 -9.08 3.82 6.81
N TRP A 52 -9.39 2.53 6.94
CA TRP A 52 -8.49 1.43 6.62
C TRP A 52 -8.40 1.13 5.12
N ARG A 53 -9.44 1.45 4.33
CA ARG A 53 -9.49 1.07 2.91
C ARG A 53 -8.43 1.79 2.09
N ILE A 54 -7.84 1.09 1.12
CA ILE A 54 -7.00 1.72 0.10
C ILE A 54 -7.85 2.77 -0.64
N HIS A 55 -7.28 3.96 -0.82
CA HIS A 55 -7.98 5.09 -1.40
C HIS A 55 -8.48 4.77 -2.82
N ALA A 56 -9.75 5.06 -3.11
CA ALA A 56 -10.41 4.65 -4.35
C ALA A 56 -9.67 5.08 -5.64
N ALA A 57 -9.02 6.24 -5.61
CA ALA A 57 -8.26 6.78 -6.74
C ALA A 57 -7.02 5.95 -7.14
N ILE A 58 -6.56 5.06 -6.25
CA ILE A 58 -5.44 4.12 -6.45
C ILE A 58 -5.87 2.70 -6.04
N ALA A 59 -7.15 2.36 -6.25
CA ALA A 59 -7.65 1.04 -5.89
C ALA A 59 -6.87 -0.07 -6.63
N PRO A 60 -6.56 -1.20 -5.94
CA PRO A 60 -5.99 -2.37 -6.58
C PRO A 60 -6.88 -2.87 -7.72
N GLN A 61 -6.26 -3.37 -8.78
CA GLN A 61 -6.92 -4.02 -9.90
C GLN A 61 -6.77 -5.54 -9.83
N GLU A 62 -7.50 -6.25 -10.68
CA GLU A 62 -7.33 -7.70 -10.82
C GLU A 62 -5.86 -8.03 -11.15
N GLY A 63 -5.29 -8.97 -10.40
CA GLY A 63 -3.88 -9.36 -10.51
C GLY A 63 -2.91 -8.61 -9.59
N ASP A 64 -3.31 -7.47 -9.00
CA ASP A 64 -2.49 -6.79 -8.00
C ASP A 64 -2.47 -7.60 -6.68
N ASN A 65 -1.30 -7.68 -6.04
CA ASN A 65 -1.17 -8.33 -4.73
C ASN A 65 -1.41 -7.32 -3.61
N ILE A 66 -2.15 -7.71 -2.58
CA ILE A 66 -2.29 -6.95 -1.34
C ILE A 66 -1.65 -7.76 -0.20
N VAL A 67 -0.65 -7.17 0.44
CA VAL A 67 -0.01 -7.72 1.63
C VAL A 67 -0.44 -6.91 2.84
N GLU A 68 -1.14 -7.56 3.76
CA GLU A 68 -1.56 -6.93 5.00
C GLU A 68 -0.49 -7.07 6.09
N LYS A 69 -0.32 -6.04 6.93
CA LYS A 69 0.67 -6.02 8.01
C LYS A 69 0.14 -5.36 9.29
N THR A 70 0.62 -5.82 10.45
CA THR A 70 0.28 -5.22 11.76
C THR A 70 1.44 -4.46 12.39
N THR A 71 2.60 -4.40 11.74
CA THR A 71 3.81 -3.70 12.21
C THR A 71 4.32 -2.68 11.18
N PRO A 72 5.22 -1.76 11.55
CA PRO A 72 5.87 -0.86 10.59
C PRO A 72 6.68 -1.61 9.53
N ASP A 73 7.39 -2.67 9.94
CA ASP A 73 8.10 -3.56 9.03
C ASP A 73 7.11 -4.39 8.19
N SER A 74 7.17 -4.22 6.87
CA SER A 74 6.31 -4.90 5.91
C SER A 74 6.69 -6.36 5.63
N PHE A 75 7.89 -6.81 6.02
CA PHE A 75 8.30 -8.20 5.91
C PHE A 75 7.98 -9.01 7.16
N HIS A 76 7.90 -8.35 8.31
CA HIS A 76 7.69 -9.04 9.59
C HIS A 76 6.29 -9.64 9.68
N ASN A 77 6.20 -10.97 9.78
CA ASN A 77 4.95 -11.73 9.87
C ASN A 77 3.97 -11.43 8.72
N THR A 78 4.48 -11.29 7.50
CA THR A 78 3.69 -11.16 6.26
C THR A 78 4.18 -12.14 5.20
N ASN A 79 3.44 -12.27 4.10
CA ASN A 79 3.85 -13.04 2.93
C ASN A 79 4.61 -12.18 1.88
N LEU A 80 5.09 -10.99 2.23
CA LEU A 80 5.76 -10.10 1.26
C LEU A 80 6.98 -10.77 0.62
N CYS A 81 7.80 -11.46 1.41
CA CYS A 81 9.00 -12.16 0.91
C CYS A 81 8.62 -13.25 -0.11
N GLU A 82 7.60 -14.04 0.19
CA GLU A 82 7.09 -15.11 -0.67
C GLU A 82 6.57 -14.51 -1.99
N VAL A 83 5.75 -13.46 -1.93
CA VAL A 83 5.22 -12.78 -3.13
C VAL A 83 6.33 -12.24 -4.03
N LEU A 84 7.39 -11.65 -3.45
CA LEU A 84 8.52 -11.13 -4.22
C LEU A 84 9.33 -12.27 -4.86
N GLN A 85 9.58 -13.36 -4.13
CA GLN A 85 10.32 -14.52 -4.61
C GLN A 85 9.57 -15.27 -5.72
N GLU A 86 8.28 -15.52 -5.55
CA GLU A 86 7.43 -16.19 -6.55
C GLU A 86 7.39 -15.43 -7.88
N LYS A 87 7.51 -14.10 -7.84
CA LYS A 87 7.54 -13.23 -9.02
C LYS A 87 8.96 -12.97 -9.54
N GLY A 88 10.00 -13.45 -8.88
CA GLY A 88 11.40 -13.21 -9.26
C GLY A 88 11.82 -11.74 -9.17
N ILE A 89 11.30 -10.98 -8.20
CA ILE A 89 11.56 -9.55 -8.05
C ILE A 89 12.87 -9.32 -7.27
N GLU A 90 13.82 -8.61 -7.90
CA GLU A 90 15.11 -8.25 -7.29
C GLU A 90 15.23 -6.75 -6.96
N HIS A 91 14.39 -5.90 -7.57
CA HIS A 91 14.39 -4.45 -7.40
C HIS A 91 13.00 -3.94 -7.08
N VAL A 92 12.92 -2.96 -6.17
CA VAL A 92 11.65 -2.38 -5.73
C VAL A 92 11.67 -0.86 -5.87
N ILE A 93 10.53 -0.31 -6.31
CA ILE A 93 10.23 1.11 -6.22
C ILE A 93 9.28 1.26 -5.02
N LEU A 94 9.69 2.04 -4.02
CA LEU A 94 8.91 2.22 -2.80
C LEU A 94 8.23 3.59 -2.77
N SER A 95 6.93 3.58 -2.51
CA SER A 95 6.12 4.78 -2.28
C SER A 95 4.95 4.45 -1.35
N GLY A 96 4.44 5.43 -0.62
CA GLY A 96 3.42 5.23 0.41
C GLY A 96 3.65 6.10 1.64
N MET A 97 3.00 5.71 2.74
CA MET A 97 3.14 6.31 4.08
C MET A 97 3.01 5.27 5.18
#